data_AF-A0A9D9V1X2-F1
#
_entry.id   AF-A0A9D9V1X2-F1
#
_cell.length_a   1.000
_cell.length_b   1.000
_cell.length_c   1.000
_cell.angle_alpha   90.00
_cell.angle_beta   90.00
_cell.angle_gamma   90.00
#
_symmetry.space_group_name_H-M   'P 1'
#
loop_
_entity.id
_entity.type
_entity.pdbx_description
1 polymer ?
#
loop_
_entity_poly.entity_id
_entity_poly.type
_entity_poly.pdbx_seq_one_letter_code
_entity_poly.pdbx_strand_id
1 'polypeptide(L)'
;MSEDEQKLCNEFFCQAFHNERLVSLITNSSKGKGYFYWAFVCLYYAAIHYFNAFLIYKNIDPPNKHEDYTKDGVKHLGRLSLAKNELRTWKNDIGHVAGGDMRYLYNLSRKARYEPSQAILLNMAQLEVAKRKLDGIKYIVFNEVGFEPKPDGNMKAKVVAINLLSLKQRHENWKKTLPNVSIKKM
;
A
#
# COMPACT_ATOMS: atom_id res chain seq x y z
N MET A 1 -11.60 9.96 15.97
CA MET A 1 -11.90 9.98 14.53
C MET A 1 -13.38 10.31 14.38
N SER A 2 -13.71 11.37 13.65
CA SER A 2 -15.07 11.76 13.30
C SER A 2 -15.71 10.77 12.32
N GLU A 3 -17.02 10.86 12.10
CA GLU A 3 -17.72 10.04 11.10
C GLU A 3 -17.19 10.32 9.68
N ASP A 4 -16.91 11.58 9.36
CA ASP A 4 -16.34 11.99 8.08
C ASP A 4 -14.92 11.44 7.87
N GLU A 5 -14.07 11.49 8.90
CA GLU A 5 -12.73 10.91 8.85
C GLU A 5 -12.80 9.38 8.71
N GLN A 6 -13.75 8.72 9.37
CA GLN A 6 -13.96 7.29 9.23
C GLN A 6 -14.39 6.91 7.81
N LYS A 7 -15.30 7.69 7.22
CA LYS A 7 -15.73 7.52 5.84
C LYS A 7 -14.57 7.69 4.87
N LEU A 8 -13.78 8.77 5.01
CA LEU A 8 -12.63 9.04 4.17
C LEU A 8 -11.54 7.96 4.29
N CYS A 9 -11.29 7.46 5.51
CA CYS A 9 -10.38 6.35 5.76
C CYS A 9 -10.83 5.09 4.99
N ASN A 10 -12.12 4.75 5.05
CA ASN A 10 -12.70 3.62 4.31
C ASN A 10 -12.61 3.79 2.79
N GLU A 11 -12.85 5.00 2.27
CA GLU A 11 -12.72 5.31 0.84
C GLU A 11 -11.30 5.06 0.34
N PHE A 12 -10.28 5.48 1.10
CA PHE A 12 -8.89 5.18 0.77
C PHE A 12 -8.59 3.68 0.78
N PHE A 13 -9.10 2.92 1.75
CA PHE A 13 -8.97 1.46 1.72
C PHE A 13 -9.60 0.88 0.45
N CYS A 14 -10.83 1.25 0.11
CA CYS A 14 -11.49 0.82 -1.12
C CYS A 14 -10.66 1.10 -2.38
N GLN A 15 -10.10 2.32 -2.49
CA GLN A 15 -9.21 2.69 -3.60
C GLN A 15 -7.94 1.84 -3.63
N ALA A 16 -7.35 1.55 -2.47
CA ALA A 16 -6.17 0.69 -2.36
C ALA A 16 -6.45 -0.73 -2.88
N PHE A 17 -7.55 -1.35 -2.43
CA PHE A 17 -7.95 -2.68 -2.89
C PHE A 17 -8.31 -2.71 -4.37
N HIS A 18 -8.96 -1.67 -4.89
CA HIS A 18 -9.25 -1.57 -6.32
C HIS A 18 -7.96 -1.62 -7.16
N ASN A 19 -6.94 -0.86 -6.74
CA ASN A 19 -5.63 -0.86 -7.40
C ASN A 19 -4.93 -2.23 -7.31
N GLU A 20 -5.01 -2.93 -6.17
CA GLU A 20 -4.47 -4.29 -6.05
C GLU A 20 -5.19 -5.30 -6.98
N ARG A 21 -6.51 -5.20 -7.10
CA ARG A 21 -7.28 -6.04 -8.04
C ARG A 21 -6.90 -5.74 -9.49
N LEU A 22 -6.67 -4.46 -9.82
CA LEU A 22 -6.20 -4.06 -11.14
C LEU A 22 -4.82 -4.64 -11.46
N VAL A 23 -3.91 -4.75 -10.50
CA VAL A 23 -2.63 -5.45 -10.68
C VAL A 23 -2.87 -6.90 -11.10
N SER A 24 -3.73 -7.63 -10.38
CA SER A 24 -4.08 -9.02 -10.71
C SER A 24 -4.70 -9.16 -12.10
N LEU A 25 -5.57 -8.22 -12.49
CA LEU A 25 -6.15 -8.18 -13.83
C LEU A 25 -5.07 -7.94 -14.90
N ILE A 26 -4.19 -6.96 -14.70
CA ILE A 26 -3.09 -6.65 -15.63
C ILE A 26 -2.19 -7.86 -15.79
N THR A 27 -1.83 -8.56 -14.70
CA THR A 27 -0.94 -9.73 -14.77
C THR A 27 -1.59 -10.95 -15.41
N ASN A 28 -2.91 -11.12 -15.27
CA ASN A 28 -3.62 -12.29 -15.78
C ASN A 28 -4.15 -12.11 -17.21
N SER A 29 -4.46 -10.87 -17.62
CA SER A 29 -5.01 -10.55 -18.95
C SER A 29 -3.93 -10.23 -19.98
N SER A 30 -2.68 -9.97 -19.56
CA SER A 30 -1.59 -9.59 -20.46
C SER A 30 -0.99 -10.78 -21.22
N LYS A 31 -1.79 -11.35 -22.13
CA LYS A 31 -1.26 -12.11 -23.29
C LYS A 31 -0.59 -11.19 -24.34
N GLY A 32 -0.56 -9.87 -24.13
CA GLY A 32 0.13 -8.89 -24.96
C GLY A 32 0.86 -7.84 -24.11
N LYS A 33 2.17 -7.75 -24.30
CA LYS A 33 3.21 -7.08 -23.47
C LYS A 33 3.06 -5.56 -23.20
N GLY A 34 2.00 -4.90 -23.68
CA GLY A 34 1.91 -3.44 -23.72
C GLY A 34 1.60 -2.73 -22.40
N TYR A 35 0.92 -3.38 -21.46
CA TYR A 35 0.41 -2.72 -20.25
C TYR A 35 1.00 -3.25 -18.94
N PHE A 36 1.95 -4.19 -19.01
CA PHE A 36 2.54 -4.82 -17.82
C PHE A 36 3.11 -3.81 -16.82
N TYR A 37 3.81 -2.78 -17.30
CA TYR A 37 4.44 -1.78 -16.44
C TYR A 37 3.44 -0.93 -15.63
N TRP A 38 2.16 -0.85 -16.06
CA TRP A 38 1.12 -0.18 -15.29
C TRP A 38 0.80 -0.88 -13.96
N ALA A 39 1.15 -2.17 -13.81
CA ALA A 39 1.04 -2.86 -12.53
C ALA A 39 1.87 -2.16 -11.44
N PHE A 40 3.05 -1.63 -11.76
CA PHE A 40 3.88 -0.88 -10.80
C PHE A 40 3.26 0.46 -10.42
N VAL A 41 2.53 1.09 -11.35
CA VAL A 41 1.77 2.31 -11.08
C VAL A 41 0.65 2.00 -10.08
N CYS A 42 -0.14 0.95 -10.34
CA CYS A 42 -1.23 0.53 -9.48
C CYS A 42 -0.73 0.16 -8.07
N LEU A 43 0.38 -0.58 -7.95
CA LEU A 43 0.97 -0.90 -6.63
C LEU A 43 1.39 0.35 -5.84
N TYR A 44 1.97 1.36 -6.50
CA TYR A 44 2.34 2.60 -5.82
C TYR A 44 1.11 3.40 -5.36
N TYR A 45 0.07 3.49 -6.18
CA TYR A 45 -1.16 4.18 -5.76
C TYR A 45 -1.91 3.40 -4.67
N ALA A 46 -1.90 2.06 -4.69
CA ALA A 46 -2.37 1.26 -3.56
C ALA A 46 -1.63 1.65 -2.27
N ALA A 47 -0.30 1.74 -2.31
CA ALA A 47 0.52 2.15 -1.18
C ALA A 47 0.19 3.58 -0.69
N ILE A 48 -0.04 4.53 -1.60
CA ILE A 48 -0.49 5.89 -1.26
C ILE A 48 -1.81 5.84 -0.50
N HIS A 49 -2.80 5.09 -0.99
CA HIS A 49 -4.10 5.08 -0.36
C HIS A 49 -4.06 4.41 1.02
N TYR A 50 -3.30 3.33 1.18
CA TYR A 50 -3.03 2.76 2.51
C TYR A 50 -2.37 3.78 3.45
N PHE A 51 -1.38 4.52 2.96
CA PHE A 51 -0.71 5.53 3.76
C PHE A 51 -1.63 6.70 4.11
N ASN A 52 -2.45 7.19 3.18
CA ASN A 52 -3.42 8.25 3.45
C ASN A 52 -4.46 7.80 4.49
N ALA A 53 -4.95 6.56 4.41
CA ALA A 53 -5.85 6.00 5.42
C ALA A 53 -5.21 5.99 6.81
N PHE A 54 -3.92 5.64 6.89
CA PHE A 54 -3.14 5.72 8.11
C PHE A 54 -2.95 7.15 8.63
N LEU A 55 -2.68 8.12 7.74
CA LEU A 55 -2.55 9.53 8.14
C LEU A 55 -3.85 10.10 8.70
N ILE A 56 -4.98 9.83 8.04
CA ILE A 56 -6.31 10.21 8.54
C ILE A 56 -6.57 9.59 9.92
N TYR A 57 -6.23 8.31 10.11
CA TYR A 57 -6.35 7.65 11.41
C TYR A 57 -5.48 8.32 12.50
N LYS A 58 -4.29 8.82 12.14
CA LYS A 58 -3.40 9.57 13.04
C LYS A 58 -3.77 11.05 13.18
N ASN A 59 -4.87 11.50 12.57
CA ASN A 59 -5.28 12.91 12.52
C ASN A 59 -4.20 13.80 11.88
N ILE A 60 -3.59 13.32 10.80
CA ILE A 60 -2.59 14.04 10.00
C ILE A 60 -3.16 14.23 8.59
N ASP A 61 -3.12 15.46 8.09
CA ASP A 61 -3.58 15.78 6.75
C ASP A 61 -2.69 15.12 5.67
N PRO A 62 -3.28 14.39 4.70
CA PRO A 62 -2.52 13.83 3.60
C PRO A 62 -1.87 14.93 2.74
N PRO A 63 -0.54 14.88 2.52
CA PRO A 63 0.12 15.92 1.73
C PRO A 63 -0.24 15.79 0.24
N ASN A 64 -0.38 16.92 -0.45
CA ASN A 64 -0.78 16.94 -1.85
C ASN A 64 0.32 16.45 -2.82
N LYS A 65 1.60 16.60 -2.46
CA LYS A 65 2.74 16.23 -3.30
C LYS A 65 3.43 14.94 -2.83
N HIS A 66 4.03 14.22 -3.77
CA HIS A 66 4.83 13.02 -3.46
C HIS A 66 6.14 13.36 -2.74
N GLU A 67 6.79 14.45 -3.16
CA GLU A 67 8.09 14.92 -2.68
C GLU A 67 7.95 16.24 -1.90
N ASP A 68 8.96 16.53 -1.08
CA ASP A 68 9.04 17.77 -0.32
C ASP A 68 9.06 18.97 -1.27
N TYR A 69 8.51 20.08 -0.82
CA TYR A 69 8.51 21.31 -1.59
C TYR A 69 8.55 22.52 -0.66
N THR A 70 9.04 23.63 -1.19
CA THR A 70 8.98 24.94 -0.52
C THR A 70 7.85 25.75 -1.12
N LYS A 71 7.05 26.40 -0.28
CA LYS A 71 6.05 27.38 -0.67
C LYS A 71 6.16 28.56 0.27
N ASP A 72 6.30 29.78 -0.26
CA ASP A 72 6.39 31.02 0.53
C ASP A 72 7.50 30.97 1.61
N GLY A 73 8.65 30.37 1.27
CA GLY A 73 9.78 30.20 2.20
C GLY A 73 9.61 29.08 3.24
N VAL A 74 8.43 28.42 3.30
CA VAL A 74 8.13 27.34 4.24
C VAL A 74 8.33 25.98 3.57
N LYS A 75 9.07 25.08 4.24
CA LYS A 75 9.26 23.71 3.78
C LYS A 75 8.07 22.83 4.18
N HIS A 76 7.48 22.16 3.20
CA HIS A 76 6.41 21.18 3.38
C HIS A 76 6.91 19.78 3.06
N LEU A 77 6.57 18.81 3.93
CA LEU A 77 6.91 17.41 3.72
C LEU A 77 5.97 16.77 2.67
N GLY A 78 6.55 16.08 1.70
CA GLY A 78 5.80 15.25 0.77
C GLY A 78 5.44 13.89 1.36
N ARG A 79 4.58 13.14 0.66
CA ARG A 79 4.15 11.78 1.07
C ARG A 79 5.32 10.88 1.43
N LEU A 80 6.42 10.97 0.70
CA LEU A 80 7.53 10.03 0.86
C LEU A 80 8.41 10.34 2.07
N SER A 81 8.63 11.61 2.39
CA SER A 81 9.33 12.01 3.63
C SER A 81 8.44 11.76 4.85
N LEU A 82 7.15 12.04 4.73
CA LEU A 82 6.19 11.75 5.78
C LEU A 82 6.09 10.23 6.02
N ALA A 83 6.04 9.40 4.98
CA ALA A 83 6.08 7.94 5.15
C ALA A 83 7.36 7.44 5.82
N LYS A 84 8.51 8.08 5.56
CA LYS A 84 9.77 7.78 6.26
C LYS A 84 9.69 8.10 7.75
N ASN A 85 8.95 9.13 8.14
CA ASN A 85 8.83 9.57 9.52
C ASN A 85 7.76 8.77 10.28
N GLU A 86 6.59 8.61 9.67
CA GLU A 86 5.39 8.10 10.34
C GLU A 86 5.16 6.59 10.13
N LEU A 87 5.55 6.02 8.99
CA LEU A 87 5.28 4.62 8.63
C LEU A 87 6.38 3.69 9.17
N ARG A 88 6.51 3.66 10.49
CA ARG A 88 7.48 2.83 11.22
C ARG A 88 6.75 1.92 12.20
N THR A 89 7.19 0.67 12.28
CA THR A 89 6.84 -0.20 13.42
C THR A 89 8.09 -0.66 14.12
N TRP A 90 7.99 -0.76 15.44
CA TRP A 90 8.97 -1.43 16.28
C TRP A 90 8.36 -2.77 16.65
N LYS A 91 8.87 -3.86 16.06
CA LYS A 91 8.50 -5.20 16.50
C LYS A 91 9.77 -6.01 16.66
N ASN A 92 10.06 -6.42 17.89
CA ASN A 92 11.22 -7.24 18.26
C ASN A 92 12.57 -6.65 17.78
N ASP A 93 12.81 -5.36 18.05
CA ASP A 93 14.05 -4.64 17.69
C ASP A 93 14.39 -4.56 16.19
N ILE A 94 13.49 -4.99 15.30
CA ILE A 94 13.62 -4.84 13.86
C ILE A 94 12.70 -3.70 13.43
N GLY A 95 13.28 -2.53 13.17
CA GLY A 95 12.55 -1.39 12.61
C GLY A 95 12.24 -1.64 11.14
N HIS A 96 10.98 -1.91 10.79
CA HIS A 96 10.56 -1.89 9.39
C HIS A 96 10.20 -0.47 8.99
N VAL A 97 11.12 0.21 8.29
CA VAL A 97 10.89 1.56 7.76
C VAL A 97 10.19 1.45 6.41
N ALA A 98 8.87 1.36 6.42
CA ALA A 98 8.08 1.30 5.20
C ALA A 98 8.15 2.57 4.34
N GLY A 99 8.73 3.66 4.85
CA GLY A 99 9.16 4.78 4.01
C GLY A 99 10.16 4.38 2.91
N GLY A 100 11.05 3.41 3.16
CA GLY A 100 11.94 2.85 2.15
C GLY A 100 11.17 2.09 1.06
N ASP A 101 10.16 1.32 1.48
CA ASP A 101 9.29 0.57 0.58
C ASP A 101 8.41 1.49 -0.27
N MET A 102 7.85 2.54 0.33
CA MET A 102 7.13 3.60 -0.38
C MET A 102 8.00 4.28 -1.43
N ARG A 103 9.27 4.58 -1.09
CA ARG A 103 10.24 5.18 -2.02
C ARG A 103 10.60 4.22 -3.17
N TYR A 104 10.78 2.94 -2.87
CA TYR A 104 11.01 1.92 -3.89
C TYR A 104 9.85 1.82 -4.88
N LEU A 105 8.61 1.74 -4.38
CA LEU A 105 7.40 1.70 -5.21
C LEU A 105 7.25 2.98 -6.05
N TYR A 106 7.50 4.15 -5.46
CA TYR A 106 7.48 5.42 -6.18
C TYR A 106 8.45 5.42 -7.37
N ASN A 107 9.68 4.95 -7.18
CA ASN A 107 10.69 4.91 -8.23
C ASN A 107 10.29 3.99 -9.39
N LEU A 108 9.73 2.80 -9.10
CA LEU A 108 9.22 1.91 -10.15
C LEU A 108 8.02 2.53 -10.89
N SER A 109 7.12 3.18 -10.16
CA SER A 109 5.98 3.91 -10.69
C SER A 109 6.41 5.06 -11.60
N ARG A 110 7.46 5.79 -11.23
CA ARG A 110 8.05 6.88 -12.02
C ARG A 110 8.68 6.35 -13.30
N LYS A 111 9.46 5.26 -13.21
CA LYS A 111 10.04 4.57 -14.39
C LYS A 111 8.95 4.17 -15.38
N ALA A 112 7.89 3.54 -14.89
CA ALA A 112 6.76 3.09 -15.69
C ALA A 112 6.04 4.23 -16.43
N ARG A 113 5.94 5.43 -15.84
CA ARG A 113 5.22 6.57 -16.43
C ARG A 113 6.06 7.49 -17.31
N TYR A 114 7.31 7.73 -16.91
CA TYR A 114 8.08 8.86 -17.42
C TYR A 114 9.42 8.48 -18.06
N GLU A 115 9.84 7.22 -17.95
CA GLU A 115 11.14 6.77 -18.44
C GLU A 115 10.97 5.56 -19.39
N PRO A 116 10.52 5.74 -20.66
CA PRO A 116 10.18 4.63 -21.55
C PRO A 116 11.30 3.59 -21.73
N SER A 117 12.55 4.06 -21.82
CA SER A 117 13.75 3.21 -21.93
C SER A 117 14.03 2.40 -20.66
N GLN A 118 13.54 2.84 -19.50
CA GLN A 118 13.65 2.11 -18.24
C GLN A 118 12.42 1.23 -17.99
N ALA A 119 11.24 1.64 -18.47
CA ALA A 119 10.00 0.90 -18.35
C ALA A 119 10.09 -0.48 -19.03
N ILE A 120 10.80 -0.59 -20.16
CA ILE A 120 11.02 -1.87 -20.86
C ILE A 120 11.84 -2.88 -20.04
N LEU A 121 12.61 -2.41 -19.07
CA LEU A 121 13.41 -3.27 -18.19
C LEU A 121 12.60 -3.82 -17.01
N LEU A 122 11.38 -3.30 -16.80
CA LEU A 122 10.50 -3.76 -15.75
C LEU A 122 10.00 -5.17 -16.03
N ASN A 123 10.14 -6.07 -15.06
CA ASN A 123 9.82 -7.49 -15.23
C ASN A 123 9.06 -8.11 -14.05
N MET A 124 8.63 -9.36 -14.21
CA MET A 124 7.87 -10.10 -13.19
C MET A 124 8.61 -10.22 -11.85
N ALA A 125 9.93 -10.41 -11.85
CA ALA A 125 10.69 -10.52 -10.61
C ALA A 125 10.64 -9.21 -9.80
N GLN A 126 10.77 -8.06 -10.47
CA GLN A 126 10.60 -6.75 -9.83
C GLN A 126 9.16 -6.53 -9.36
N LEU A 127 8.17 -7.03 -10.08
CA LEU A 127 6.77 -6.94 -9.67
C LEU A 127 6.51 -7.75 -8.40
N GLU A 128 7.07 -8.95 -8.28
CA GLU A 128 6.95 -9.77 -7.06
C GLU A 128 7.65 -9.12 -5.86
N VAL A 129 8.79 -8.45 -6.07
CA VAL A 129 9.41 -7.62 -5.04
C VAL A 129 8.47 -6.47 -4.64
N ALA A 130 7.90 -5.76 -5.62
CA ALA A 130 6.99 -4.65 -5.38
C ALA A 130 5.73 -5.08 -4.60
N LYS A 131 5.15 -6.25 -4.89
CA LYS A 131 4.04 -6.81 -4.12
C LYS A 131 4.42 -7.04 -2.65
N ARG A 132 5.58 -7.65 -2.38
CA ARG A 132 6.06 -7.86 -1.00
C ARG A 132 6.26 -6.54 -0.25
N LYS A 133 6.73 -5.50 -0.94
CA LYS A 133 6.89 -4.15 -0.39
C LYS A 133 5.55 -3.51 -0.04
N LEU A 134 4.55 -3.68 -0.90
CA LEU A 134 3.17 -3.27 -0.60
C LEU A 134 2.60 -4.04 0.61
N ASP A 135 2.84 -5.35 0.71
CA ASP A 135 2.38 -6.15 1.85
C ASP A 135 3.02 -5.71 3.17
N GLY A 136 4.29 -5.29 3.16
CA GLY A 136 4.94 -4.68 4.32
C GLY A 136 4.25 -3.38 4.76
N ILE A 137 3.89 -2.52 3.82
CA ILE A 137 3.12 -1.29 4.09
C ILE A 137 1.74 -1.63 4.67
N LYS A 138 1.00 -2.53 4.02
CA LYS A 138 -0.32 -3.01 4.46
C LYS A 138 -0.29 -3.56 5.88
N TYR A 139 0.72 -4.38 6.18
CA TYR A 139 0.88 -4.95 7.50
C TYR A 139 0.97 -3.86 8.58
N ILE A 140 1.79 -2.84 8.37
CA ILE A 140 1.92 -1.73 9.32
C ILE A 140 0.59 -0.98 9.45
N VAL A 141 0.00 -0.60 8.31
CA VAL A 141 -1.25 0.16 8.29
C VAL A 141 -2.38 -0.60 8.99
N PHE A 142 -2.56 -1.89 8.71
CA PHE A 142 -3.62 -2.69 9.34
C PHE A 142 -3.40 -2.94 10.83
N ASN A 143 -2.15 -3.03 11.27
CA ASN A 143 -1.84 -3.16 12.69
C ASN A 143 -2.15 -1.89 13.47
N GLU A 144 -1.86 -0.74 12.86
CA GLU A 144 -2.05 0.58 13.48
C GLU A 144 -3.52 1.01 13.44
N VAL A 145 -4.18 0.89 12.28
CA VAL A 145 -5.57 1.33 12.10
C VAL A 145 -6.58 0.33 12.67
N GLY A 146 -6.21 -0.95 12.80
CA GLY A 146 -7.09 -2.01 13.26
C GLY A 146 -8.09 -2.44 12.17
N PHE A 147 -7.61 -3.12 11.14
CA PHE A 147 -8.47 -3.56 10.03
C PHE A 147 -8.83 -5.04 10.13
N GLU A 148 -10.12 -5.38 9.96
CA GLU A 148 -10.60 -6.75 9.75
C GLU A 148 -11.35 -6.79 8.41
N PRO A 149 -10.80 -7.44 7.35
CA PRO A 149 -11.54 -7.64 6.11
C PRO A 149 -12.74 -8.56 6.36
N LYS A 150 -13.93 -8.17 5.91
CA LYS A 150 -15.11 -9.07 5.98
C LYS A 150 -15.16 -9.99 4.74
N PRO A 151 -15.70 -11.23 4.90
CA PRO A 151 -15.84 -12.18 3.80
C PRO A 151 -16.74 -11.72 2.65
N ASP A 152 -17.64 -10.76 2.89
CA ASP A 152 -18.60 -10.22 1.92
C ASP A 152 -18.03 -9.08 1.06
N GLY A 153 -16.76 -8.70 1.28
CA GLY A 153 -16.12 -7.57 0.60
C GLY A 153 -16.44 -6.20 1.19
N ASN A 154 -17.28 -6.12 2.24
CA ASN A 154 -17.52 -4.88 2.97
C ASN A 154 -16.41 -4.63 4.01
N MET A 155 -16.13 -3.35 4.27
CA MET A 155 -15.01 -2.98 5.13
C MET A 155 -15.45 -2.03 6.24
N LYS A 156 -14.99 -2.30 7.47
CA LYS A 156 -15.20 -1.40 8.61
C LYS A 156 -13.89 -1.30 9.39
N ALA A 157 -13.30 -0.11 9.44
CA ALA A 157 -12.21 0.18 10.37
C ALA A 157 -12.68 -0.13 11.80
N LYS A 158 -11.97 -1.02 12.50
CA LYS A 158 -12.22 -1.38 13.88
C LYS A 158 -11.12 -0.70 14.68
N VAL A 159 -11.44 0.30 15.49
CA VAL A 159 -10.43 0.90 16.37
C VAL A 159 -9.97 -0.20 17.34
N VAL A 160 -8.80 -0.79 17.10
CA VAL A 160 -8.25 -1.85 17.96
C VAL A 160 -7.32 -1.18 18.96
N ALA A 161 -7.76 -1.11 20.22
CA ALA A 161 -6.83 -0.93 21.32
C ALA A 161 -5.79 -2.07 21.24
N ILE A 162 -4.52 -1.69 21.06
CA ILE A 162 -3.42 -2.60 20.78
C ILE A 162 -3.35 -3.67 21.86
N ASN A 163 -3.63 -4.93 21.48
CA ASN A 163 -3.24 -6.09 22.27
C ASN A 163 -2.33 -6.96 21.37
N LEU A 164 -1.02 -6.85 21.61
CA LEU A 164 0.10 -7.30 20.78
C LEU A 164 0.09 -8.81 20.44
N LEU A 165 -0.70 -9.60 21.16
CA LEU A 165 -0.82 -11.05 21.00
C LEU A 165 -1.69 -11.50 19.82
N SER A 166 -2.56 -10.64 19.26
CA SER A 166 -3.53 -11.03 18.22
C SER A 166 -2.99 -11.06 16.78
N LEU A 167 -1.77 -10.56 16.54
CA LEU A 167 -1.23 -10.37 15.19
C LEU A 167 -0.84 -11.65 14.46
N LYS A 168 -0.34 -12.66 15.19
CA LYS A 168 0.02 -13.96 14.60
C LYS A 168 -1.25 -14.68 14.11
N GLN A 169 -2.32 -14.58 14.89
CA GLN A 169 -3.62 -15.18 14.60
C GLN A 169 -4.34 -14.47 13.44
N ARG A 170 -4.21 -13.14 13.33
CA ARG A 170 -4.73 -12.38 12.18
C ARG A 170 -3.97 -12.67 10.88
N HIS A 171 -2.64 -12.84 10.91
CA HIS A 171 -1.86 -13.22 9.73
C HIS A 171 -2.21 -14.64 9.24
N GLU A 172 -2.41 -15.57 10.17
CA GLU A 172 -2.91 -16.94 9.89
C GLU A 172 -4.32 -16.92 9.27
N ASN A 173 -5.23 -16.08 9.79
CA ASN A 173 -6.58 -15.96 9.26
C ASN A 173 -6.61 -15.27 7.89
N TRP A 174 -5.74 -14.29 7.63
CA TRP A 174 -5.63 -13.63 6.33
C TRP A 174 -5.15 -14.57 5.23
N LYS A 175 -4.25 -15.53 5.53
CA LYS A 175 -3.85 -16.57 4.57
C LYS A 175 -4.99 -17.53 4.22
N LYS A 176 -5.92 -17.76 5.15
CA LYS A 176 -7.07 -18.67 4.97
C LYS A 176 -8.22 -18.07 4.16
N THR A 177 -8.31 -16.74 4.08
CA THR A 177 -9.40 -16.04 3.36
C THR A 177 -9.03 -15.66 1.92
N LEU A 178 -7.80 -15.92 1.47
CA LEU A 178 -7.47 -15.83 0.06
C LEU A 178 -8.07 -17.03 -0.68
N PRO A 179 -8.84 -16.84 -1.77
CA PRO A 179 -9.34 -17.94 -2.56
C PRO A 179 -8.16 -18.79 -3.07
N ASN A 180 -8.23 -20.10 -2.87
CA ASN A 180 -7.26 -21.06 -3.38
C ASN A 180 -7.18 -20.93 -4.91
N VAL A 181 -6.20 -20.15 -5.39
CA VAL A 181 -5.82 -20.19 -6.80
C VAL A 181 -4.98 -21.43 -6.99
N SER A 182 -5.62 -22.55 -7.37
CA SER A 182 -4.89 -23.74 -7.80
C SER A 182 -4.17 -23.39 -9.10
N ILE A 183 -2.86 -23.16 -9.03
CA ILE A 183 -2.03 -23.09 -10.22
C ILE A 183 -1.89 -24.53 -10.70
N LYS A 184 -2.68 -24.91 -11.71
CA LYS A 184 -2.42 -26.15 -12.48
C LYS A 184 -1.03 -26.01 -13.08
N LYS A 185 -0.10 -26.84 -12.63
CA LYS A 185 1.20 -27.02 -13.29
C LYS A 185 0.93 -27.55 -14.70
N MET A 186 1.34 -26.80 -15.71
CA MET A 186 1.65 -27.33 -17.03
C MET A 186 3.11 -27.79 -17.03
#